data_AF-A0A920PUJ0-F1
#
_entry.id   AF-A0A920PUJ0-F1
#
_cell.length_a   1.000
_cell.length_b   1.000
_cell.length_c   1.000
_cell.angle_alpha   90.00
_cell.angle_beta   90.00
_cell.angle_gamma   90.00
#
_symmetry.space_group_name_H-M   'P 1'
#
loop_
_entity.id
_entity.type
_entity.pdbx_description
1 polymer ?
#
loop_
_entity_poly.entity_id
_entity_poly.type
_entity_poly.pdbx_seq_one_letter_code
_entity_poly.pdbx_strand_id
1 'polypeptide(L)'
;MDAGVDIFRHYKRAVRCNVGHVPKRFEVHHWLLSVSHMGYVVMGIATLDNIGMAGAVLQMFAHGLMTALMFLLVGSIYHKTHTRDINVLNGLASRMPINTFFFAIAGLASLGLPGLSGFIAEFMVFTGTFRTTCP
;
A
#
# COMPACT_ATOMS: atom_id res chain seq x y z
N MET A 1 28.35 -7.85 -12.38
CA MET A 1 27.30 -7.16 -11.57
C MET A 1 26.09 -6.76 -12.45
N ASP A 2 25.99 -7.32 -13.65
CA ASP A 2 25.22 -6.75 -14.75
C ASP A 2 23.87 -7.47 -14.97
N ALA A 3 23.73 -8.71 -14.50
CA ALA A 3 22.49 -9.48 -14.62
C ALA A 3 21.31 -8.92 -13.81
N GLY A 4 21.58 -8.27 -12.67
CA GLY A 4 20.52 -7.70 -11.81
C GLY A 4 19.87 -6.45 -12.39
N VAL A 5 20.65 -5.63 -13.10
CA VAL A 5 20.16 -4.40 -13.73
C VAL A 5 19.29 -4.72 -14.95
N ASP A 6 19.62 -5.77 -15.70
CA ASP A 6 18.83 -6.19 -16.86
C ASP A 6 17.48 -6.80 -16.49
N ILE A 7 17.40 -7.56 -15.39
CA ILE A 7 16.12 -8.00 -14.80
C ILE A 7 15.26 -6.80 -14.41
N PHE A 8 15.84 -5.79 -13.75
CA PHE A 8 15.10 -4.60 -13.33
C PHE A 8 14.62 -3.75 -14.51
N ARG A 9 15.40 -3.70 -15.59
CA ARG A 9 15.10 -2.96 -16.83
C ARG A 9 14.02 -3.68 -17.66
N HIS A 10 14.06 -5.00 -17.73
CA HIS A 10 13.00 -5.82 -18.32
C HIS A 10 11.70 -5.75 -17.50
N TYR A 11 11.81 -5.78 -16.18
CA TYR A 11 10.67 -5.63 -15.27
C TYR A 11 9.99 -4.26 -15.44
N LYS A 12 10.75 -3.16 -15.49
CA LYS A 12 10.19 -1.80 -15.73
C LYS A 12 9.48 -1.66 -17.07
N ARG A 13 9.99 -2.26 -18.15
CA ARG A 13 9.34 -2.25 -19.48
C ARG A 13 8.08 -3.13 -19.51
N ALA A 14 8.14 -4.31 -18.92
CA ALA A 14 7.00 -5.23 -18.84
C ALA A 14 5.87 -4.65 -17.97
N VAL A 15 6.20 -3.92 -16.91
CA VAL A 15 5.22 -3.19 -16.10
C VAL A 15 4.58 -2.06 -16.90
N ARG A 16 5.37 -1.26 -17.64
CA ARG A 16 4.88 -0.07 -18.35
C ARG A 16 3.91 -0.38 -19.52
N CYS A 17 4.10 -1.46 -20.26
CA CYS A 17 3.19 -1.83 -21.35
C CYS A 17 1.89 -2.52 -20.87
N ASN A 18 1.78 -2.87 -19.59
CA ASN A 18 0.76 -3.82 -19.12
C ASN A 18 -0.16 -3.27 -18.00
N VAL A 19 0.00 -1.99 -17.64
CA VAL A 19 -0.89 -1.29 -16.68
C VAL A 19 -2.29 -1.03 -17.28
N GLY A 20 -2.49 -1.22 -18.59
CA GLY A 20 -3.73 -0.83 -19.28
C GLY A 20 -5.02 -1.61 -18.94
N HIS A 21 -4.95 -2.71 -18.18
CA HIS A 21 -6.10 -3.60 -17.93
C HIS A 21 -6.17 -4.14 -16.50
N VAL A 22 -5.72 -3.37 -15.51
CA VAL A 22 -6.15 -3.61 -14.12
C VAL A 22 -7.67 -3.36 -14.08
N PRO A 23 -8.48 -4.21 -13.42
CA PRO A 23 -9.90 -3.94 -13.28
C PRO A 23 -10.07 -2.58 -12.61
N LYS A 24 -10.68 -1.62 -13.32
CA LYS A 24 -10.82 -0.21 -12.89
C LYS A 24 -11.33 -0.08 -11.45
N ARG A 25 -12.09 -1.08 -10.97
CA ARG A 25 -12.62 -1.13 -9.61
C ARG A 25 -11.57 -1.27 -8.50
N PHE A 26 -10.46 -1.97 -8.75
CA PHE A 26 -9.40 -2.14 -7.74
C PHE A 26 -8.53 -0.88 -7.62
N GLU A 27 -8.27 -0.21 -8.74
CA GLU A 27 -7.56 1.08 -8.76
C GLU A 27 -8.34 2.17 -8.04
N VAL A 28 -9.66 2.24 -8.24
CA VAL A 28 -10.51 3.25 -7.59
C VAL A 28 -10.52 3.11 -6.06
N HIS A 29 -10.66 1.89 -5.52
CA HIS A 29 -10.65 1.69 -4.07
C HIS A 29 -9.27 1.98 -3.46
N HIS A 30 -8.19 1.56 -4.12
CA HIS A 30 -6.84 1.86 -3.66
C HIS A 30 -6.55 3.37 -3.65
N TRP A 31 -7.01 4.09 -4.67
CA TRP A 31 -6.87 5.54 -4.76
C TRP A 31 -7.60 6.27 -3.62
N LEU A 32 -8.82 5.87 -3.30
CA LEU A 32 -9.59 6.49 -2.21
C LEU A 32 -8.91 6.30 -0.84
N LEU A 33 -8.38 5.10 -0.57
CA LEU A 33 -7.62 4.84 0.65
C LEU A 33 -6.29 5.60 0.69
N SER A 34 -5.57 5.71 -0.43
CA SER A 34 -4.33 6.48 -0.51
C SER A 34 -4.55 7.97 -0.24
N VAL A 35 -5.61 8.56 -0.79
CA VAL A 35 -5.99 9.96 -0.54
C VAL A 35 -6.27 10.19 0.95
N SER A 36 -7.02 9.29 1.59
CA SER A 36 -7.30 9.36 3.03
C SER A 36 -6.02 9.28 3.88
N HIS A 37 -5.11 8.34 3.58
CA HIS A 37 -3.85 8.21 4.32
C HIS A 37 -2.94 9.43 4.18
N MET A 38 -2.87 10.04 2.99
CA MET A 38 -2.12 11.30 2.79
C MET A 38 -2.80 12.49 3.50
N GLY A 39 -4.13 12.46 3.65
CA GLY A 39 -4.86 13.42 4.48
C GLY A 39 -4.37 13.45 5.93
N TYR A 40 -4.11 12.28 6.53
CA TYR A 40 -3.52 12.21 7.88
C TYR A 40 -2.09 12.76 7.94
N VAL A 41 -1.29 12.57 6.88
CA VAL A 41 0.07 13.14 6.82
C VAL A 41 -0.01 14.67 6.86
N VAL A 42 -0.88 15.27 6.05
CA VAL A 42 -1.08 16.73 6.04
C VAL A 42 -1.57 17.23 7.39
N MET A 43 -2.53 16.51 8.00
CA MET A 43 -3.05 16.85 9.31
C MET A 43 -1.93 16.80 10.39
N GLY A 44 -1.08 15.77 10.38
CA GLY A 44 0.01 15.62 11.34
C GLY A 44 1.16 16.62 11.17
N ILE A 45 1.40 17.11 9.95
CA ILE A 45 2.35 18.21 9.71
C ILE A 45 1.76 19.54 10.18
N ALA A 46 0.45 19.75 10.03
CA ALA A 46 -0.22 20.97 10.42
C ALA A 46 -0.23 21.22 11.94
N THR A 47 0.00 20.19 12.76
CA THR A 47 0.04 20.34 14.23
C THR A 47 1.33 20.96 14.75
N LEU A 48 2.42 20.93 13.97
CA LEU A 48 3.77 21.36 14.38
C LEU A 48 4.25 20.76 15.71
N ASP A 49 3.62 19.68 16.17
CA ASP A 49 3.94 18.98 17.41
C ASP A 49 4.85 17.79 17.13
N ASN A 50 5.75 17.47 18.06
CA ASN A 50 6.70 16.37 17.90
C ASN A 50 6.00 15.01 17.71
N ILE A 51 4.87 14.77 18.36
CA ILE A 51 4.13 13.51 18.25
C ILE A 51 3.36 13.46 16.92
N GLY A 52 2.71 14.58 16.54
CA GLY A 52 2.02 14.69 15.26
C GLY A 52 2.94 14.51 14.05
N MET A 53 4.12 15.13 14.08
CA MET A 53 5.15 14.98 13.03
C MET A 53 5.72 13.56 12.98
N ALA A 54 5.99 12.93 14.14
CA ALA A 54 6.42 11.54 14.18
C ALA A 54 5.37 10.59 13.58
N GLY A 55 4.08 10.83 13.87
CA GLY A 55 2.96 10.13 13.27
C GLY A 55 2.88 10.32 11.75
N ALA A 56 3.07 11.54 11.26
CA ALA A 56 3.08 11.83 9.83
C ALA A 56 4.20 11.09 9.08
N VAL A 57 5.42 11.07 9.64
CA VAL A 57 6.56 10.35 9.06
C VAL A 57 6.31 8.83 9.06
N LEU A 58 5.79 8.29 10.16
CA LEU A 58 5.41 6.88 10.23
C LEU A 58 4.32 6.53 9.21
N GLN A 59 3.34 7.42 8.99
CA GLN A 59 2.28 7.23 8.00
C GLN A 59 2.83 7.22 6.58
N MET A 60 3.77 8.11 6.24
CA MET A 60 4.44 8.11 4.94
C MET A 60 5.20 6.81 4.69
N PHE A 61 5.93 6.32 5.70
CA PHE A 61 6.68 5.07 5.60
C PHE A 61 5.74 3.86 5.48
N ALA A 62 4.71 3.79 6.33
CA ALA A 62 3.72 2.72 6.31
C ALA A 62 3.00 2.67 4.96
N HIS A 63 2.53 3.81 4.44
CA HIS A 63 1.88 3.88 3.15
C HIS A 63 2.80 3.44 1.99
N GLY A 64 4.07 3.86 2.02
CA GLY A 64 5.08 3.44 1.04
C GLY A 64 5.33 1.93 1.05
N LEU A 65 5.42 1.33 2.23
CA LEU A 65 5.61 -0.12 2.37
C LEU A 65 4.40 -0.90 1.84
N MET A 66 3.20 -0.43 2.17
CA MET A 66 1.94 -1.05 1.74
C MET A 66 1.76 -1.03 0.22
N THR A 67 2.03 0.11 -0.41
CA THR A 67 1.98 0.25 -1.87
C THR A 67 3.03 -0.64 -2.54
N ALA A 68 4.26 -0.68 -2.02
CA ALA A 68 5.33 -1.55 -2.54
C ALA A 68 4.95 -3.04 -2.48
N LEU A 69 4.38 -3.50 -1.36
CA LEU A 69 3.88 -4.88 -1.20
C LEU A 69 2.76 -5.19 -2.21
N MET A 70 1.78 -4.29 -2.36
CA MET A 70 0.70 -4.44 -3.34
C MET A 70 1.24 -4.58 -4.77
N PHE A 71 2.16 -3.70 -5.19
CA PHE A 71 2.75 -3.76 -6.52
C PHE A 71 3.56 -5.04 -6.76
N LEU A 72 4.30 -5.50 -5.75
CA LEU A 72 5.08 -6.74 -5.83
C LEU A 72 4.16 -7.96 -5.95
N LEU A 73 3.07 -8.01 -5.19
CA LEU A 73 2.11 -9.11 -5.21
C LEU A 73 1.36 -9.19 -6.53
N VAL A 74 0.83 -8.06 -7.02
CA VAL A 74 0.17 -7.99 -8.33
C VAL A 74 1.15 -8.38 -9.45
N GLY A 75 2.40 -7.91 -9.38
CA GLY A 75 3.45 -8.30 -10.33
C GLY A 75 3.75 -9.80 -10.31
N SER A 76 3.86 -10.40 -9.12
CA SER A 76 4.13 -11.84 -8.95
C SER A 76 2.96 -12.72 -9.40
N ILE A 77 1.72 -12.31 -9.12
CA ILE A 77 0.52 -13.01 -9.61
C ILE A 77 0.47 -12.97 -11.13
N TYR A 78 0.65 -11.77 -11.72
CA TYR A 78 0.63 -11.59 -13.17
C TYR A 78 1.70 -12.44 -13.88
N HIS A 79 2.90 -12.56 -13.31
CA HIS A 79 3.97 -13.37 -13.88
C HIS A 79 3.62 -14.86 -13.96
N LYS A 80 2.76 -15.38 -13.07
CA LYS A 80 2.36 -16.79 -13.07
C LYS A 80 1.10 -17.06 -13.87
N THR A 81 0.14 -16.14 -13.88
CA THR A 81 -1.16 -16.36 -14.53
C THR A 81 -1.19 -15.86 -15.97
N HIS A 82 -0.34 -14.89 -16.35
CA HIS A 82 -0.39 -14.18 -17.64
C HIS A 82 -1.79 -13.61 -18.00
N THR A 83 -2.70 -13.55 -17.03
CA THR A 83 -4.06 -13.04 -17.16
C THR A 83 -4.34 -12.05 -16.02
N ARG A 84 -5.08 -10.98 -16.35
CA ARG A 84 -5.47 -9.90 -15.43
C ARG A 84 -6.97 -9.94 -15.11
N ASP A 85 -7.68 -10.95 -15.59
CA ASP A 85 -9.13 -11.02 -15.47
C ASP A 85 -9.54 -11.56 -14.10
N ILE A 86 -10.14 -10.69 -13.28
CA ILE A 86 -10.65 -11.02 -11.94
C ILE A 86 -11.66 -12.16 -11.93
N ASN A 87 -12.39 -12.38 -13.02
CA ASN A 87 -13.35 -13.48 -13.11
C ASN A 87 -12.65 -14.85 -13.19
N VAL A 88 -11.46 -14.86 -13.80
CA VAL A 88 -10.64 -16.07 -14.01
C VAL A 88 -9.71 -16.33 -12.83
N LEU A 89 -9.33 -15.28 -12.07
CA LEU A 89 -8.51 -15.38 -10.86
C LEU A 89 -9.28 -15.88 -9.60
N ASN A 90 -10.40 -16.56 -9.78
CA ASN A 90 -11.11 -17.19 -8.67
C ASN A 90 -10.31 -18.37 -8.08
N GLY A 91 -10.30 -18.49 -6.75
CA GLY A 91 -9.57 -19.58 -6.06
C GLY A 91 -8.05 -19.38 -5.93
N LEU A 92 -7.56 -18.14 -6.01
CA LEU A 92 -6.14 -17.80 -5.89
C LEU A 92 -5.49 -18.30 -4.58
N ALA A 93 -6.28 -18.38 -3.50
CA ALA A 93 -5.87 -18.89 -2.20
C ALA A 93 -5.37 -20.34 -2.24
N SER A 94 -5.96 -21.20 -3.08
CA SER A 94 -5.57 -22.60 -3.21
C SER A 94 -4.37 -22.79 -4.13
N ARG A 95 -4.24 -21.96 -5.17
CA ARG A 95 -3.19 -22.08 -6.19
C ARG A 95 -1.89 -21.36 -5.83
N MET A 96 -1.98 -20.25 -5.09
CA MET A 96 -0.83 -19.43 -4.68
C MET A 96 -0.99 -18.97 -3.23
N PRO A 97 -0.84 -19.88 -2.25
CA PRO A 97 -1.13 -19.59 -0.84
C PRO A 97 -0.19 -18.53 -0.25
N ILE A 98 1.09 -18.52 -0.61
CA ILE A 98 2.07 -17.53 -0.12
C ILE A 98 1.70 -16.11 -0.57
N ASN A 99 1.46 -15.92 -1.87
CA ASN A 99 1.05 -14.61 -2.38
C ASN A 99 -0.30 -14.17 -1.81
N THR A 100 -1.23 -15.12 -1.63
CA THR A 100 -2.55 -14.81 -1.06
C THR A 100 -2.45 -14.42 0.41
N PHE A 101 -1.55 -15.04 1.18
CA PHE A 101 -1.30 -14.68 2.57
C PHE A 101 -0.75 -13.25 2.70
N PHE A 102 0.27 -12.90 1.91
CA PHE A 102 0.79 -11.52 1.89
C PHE A 102 -0.24 -10.52 1.35
N PHE A 103 -1.09 -10.92 0.39
CA PHE A 103 -2.19 -10.10 -0.11
C PHE A 103 -3.26 -9.86 0.95
N ALA A 104 -3.58 -10.88 1.76
CA ALA A 104 -4.49 -10.76 2.89
C ALA A 104 -3.90 -9.86 3.98
N ILE A 105 -2.61 -10.02 4.33
CA ILE A 105 -1.92 -9.13 5.27
C ILE A 105 -1.91 -7.70 4.73
N ALA A 106 -1.65 -7.50 3.43
CA ALA A 106 -1.68 -6.17 2.83
C ALA A 106 -3.11 -5.58 2.87
N GLY A 107 -4.15 -6.37 2.59
CA GLY A 107 -5.53 -5.93 2.74
C GLY A 107 -5.87 -5.53 4.18
N LEU A 108 -5.47 -6.36 5.15
CA LEU A 108 -5.69 -6.12 6.59
C LEU A 108 -4.90 -4.90 7.10
N ALA A 109 -3.68 -4.70 6.62
CA ALA A 109 -2.86 -3.55 6.98
C ALA A 109 -3.39 -2.25 6.38
N SER A 110 -4.04 -2.29 5.21
CA SER A 110 -4.79 -1.15 4.66
C SER A 110 -6.07 -0.82 5.43
N LEU A 111 -6.62 -1.76 6.20
CA LEU A 111 -7.81 -1.55 7.04
C LEU A 111 -7.48 -0.95 8.42
N GLY A 112 -6.19 -0.79 8.75
CA GLY A 112 -5.78 -0.14 10.01
C GLY A 112 -6.07 -0.98 11.26
N LEU A 113 -5.87 -2.30 11.21
CA LEU A 113 -6.00 -3.15 12.40
C LEU A 113 -5.06 -2.68 13.54
N PRO A 114 -5.53 -2.71 14.80
CA PRO A 114 -4.70 -2.39 15.96
C PRO A 114 -3.51 -3.34 16.01
N GLY A 115 -2.29 -2.78 15.95
CA GLY A 115 -1.03 -3.53 15.89
C GLY A 115 -0.27 -3.42 14.56
N LEU A 116 -0.86 -2.82 13.52
CA LEU A 116 -0.17 -2.48 12.27
C LEU A 116 0.26 -1.01 12.26
N SER A 117 1.35 -0.71 11.54
CA SER A 117 2.01 0.62 11.57
C SER A 117 1.09 1.78 11.16
N GLY A 118 0.11 1.54 10.28
CA GLY A 118 -0.87 2.55 9.87
C GLY A 118 -1.79 3.01 11.02
N PHE A 119 -2.20 2.11 11.91
CA PHE A 119 -3.02 2.46 13.08
C PHE A 119 -2.24 3.32 14.08
N ILE A 120 -0.98 2.95 14.34
CA ILE A 120 -0.11 3.69 15.28
C ILE A 120 0.18 5.10 14.75
N ALA A 121 0.41 5.22 13.44
CA ALA A 121 0.65 6.50 12.80
C ALA A 121 -0.58 7.41 12.85
N GLU A 122 -1.77 6.88 12.53
CA GLU A 122 -3.03 7.63 12.61
C GLU A 122 -3.33 8.06 14.06
N PHE A 123 -3.08 7.19 15.04
CA PHE A 123 -3.23 7.53 16.46
C PHE A 123 -2.26 8.64 16.92
N MET A 124 -1.00 8.60 16.47
CA MET A 124 -0.03 9.66 16.79
C MET A 124 -0.42 11.01 16.19
N VAL A 125 -0.92 11.03 14.95
CA VAL A 125 -1.46 12.25 14.33
C VAL A 125 -2.66 12.78 15.10
N PHE A 126 -3.56 11.88 15.53
CA PHE A 126 -4.76 12.24 16.30
C PHE A 126 -4.42 12.82 17.68
N THR A 127 -3.48 12.21 18.39
CA THR A 127 -3.04 12.71 19.70
C THR A 127 -2.27 14.03 19.58
N GLY A 128 -1.47 14.20 18.53
CA GLY A 128 -0.82 15.47 18.21
C GLY A 128 -1.83 16.58 17.93
N THR A 129 -2.86 16.32 17.12
CA THR A 129 -3.88 17.33 16.79
C THR A 129 -4.68 17.79 18.01
N PHE A 130 -5.04 16.89 18.91
CA PHE A 130 -5.72 17.27 20.14
C PHE A 130 -4.87 18.14 21.07
N ARG A 131 -3.56 17.86 21.18
CA ARG A 131 -2.64 18.66 22.01
C ARG A 131 -2.41 20.05 21.46
N THR A 132 -2.37 20.21 20.14
CA THR A 132 -2.17 21.53 19.53
C THR A 132 -3.46 22.34 19.52
N THR A 133 -4.63 21.70 19.36
CA THR A 133 -5.93 22.39 19.23
C THR A 133 -6.58 22.67 20.58
N CYS A 134 -6.41 21.78 21.57
CA CYS A 134 -6.94 21.94 22.92
C CYS A 134 -5.74 22.18 23.87
N PRO A 135 -5.55 23.43 24.36
CA PRO A 135 -4.47 23.77 25.30
C PRO A 135 -4.62 23.09 26.67
#